data_AF-A0A382BRG4-F1
#
_entry.id   AF-A0A382BRG4-F1
#
_cell.length_a   1.000
_cell.length_b   1.000
_cell.length_c   1.000
_cell.angle_alpha   90.00
_cell.angle_beta   90.00
_cell.angle_gamma   90.00
#
_symmetry.space_group_name_H-M   'P 1'
#
loop_
_entity.id
_entity.type
_entity.pdbx_description
1 polymer ?
#
loop_
_entity_poly.entity_id
_entity_poly.type
_entity_poly.pdbx_seq_one_letter_code
_entity_poly.pdbx_strand_id
1 'polypeptide(L)'
;MQVIVYVLTVMPNKKPFKTGIRFFLYSFIIGYGGIALASFLYLWTDNKVWIWSGSGVYGFFWILFGIGFVLAGKEGLKYFRRKKNEG
;
A
#
# COMPACT_ATOMS: atom_id res chain seq x y z
N MET A 1 -4.24 -3.44 -14.10
CA MET A 1 -3.93 -2.01 -14.34
C MET A 1 -5.17 -1.11 -14.48
N GLN A 2 -6.28 -1.55 -15.06
CA GLN A 2 -7.47 -0.70 -15.30
C GLN A 2 -8.11 -0.11 -14.02
N VAL A 3 -8.15 -0.86 -12.92
CA VAL A 3 -8.72 -0.39 -11.64
C VAL A 3 -7.96 0.80 -11.06
N ILE A 4 -6.63 0.81 -11.17
CA ILE A 4 -5.77 1.90 -10.64
C ILE A 4 -5.98 3.17 -11.45
N VAL A 5 -6.08 3.04 -12.77
CA VAL A 5 -6.34 4.17 -13.67
C VAL A 5 -7.72 4.75 -13.41
N TYR A 6 -8.74 3.90 -13.25
CA TYR A 6 -10.11 4.32 -12.92
C TYR A 6 -10.19 5.04 -11.57
N VAL A 7 -9.49 4.53 -10.54
CA VAL A 7 -9.40 5.19 -9.24
C VAL A 7 -8.71 6.55 -9.35
N LEU A 8 -7.63 6.67 -10.15
CA LEU A 8 -6.92 7.93 -10.34
C LEU A 8 -7.71 8.98 -11.14
N THR A 9 -8.60 8.56 -12.05
CA THR A 9 -9.41 9.48 -12.87
C THR A 9 -10.69 9.93 -12.18
N VAL A 10 -11.30 9.10 -11.34
CA VAL A 10 -12.58 9.38 -10.69
C VAL A 10 -12.42 10.11 -9.35
N MET A 11 -11.28 9.93 -8.66
CA MET A 11 -11.11 10.46 -7.30
C MET A 11 -10.55 11.89 -7.25
N PRO A 12 -10.86 12.65 -6.19
CA PRO A 12 -10.49 14.07 -6.11
C PRO A 12 -8.98 14.28 -6.26
N ASN A 13 -8.59 15.23 -7.11
CA ASN A 13 -7.21 15.66 -7.38
C ASN A 13 -6.62 16.46 -6.21
N LYS A 14 -6.65 15.88 -5.00
CA LYS A 14 -6.01 16.43 -3.81
C LYS A 14 -4.67 15.73 -3.60
N LYS A 15 -3.62 16.54 -3.37
CA LYS A 15 -2.24 16.07 -3.16
C LYS A 15 -2.13 14.90 -2.17
N PRO A 16 -2.80 14.90 -0.99
CA PRO A 16 -2.55 13.87 0.00
C PRO A 16 -3.28 12.54 -0.33
N PHE A 17 -4.39 12.57 -1.08
CA PHE A 17 -5.00 11.37 -1.66
C PHE A 17 -4.07 10.67 -2.66
N LYS A 18 -3.45 11.44 -3.56
CA LYS A 18 -2.48 10.92 -4.54
C LYS A 18 -1.24 10.34 -3.85
N THR A 19 -0.79 10.97 -2.77
CA THR A 19 0.30 10.45 -1.92
C THR A 19 -0.10 9.14 -1.26
N GLY A 20 -1.33 9.03 -0.73
CA GLY A 20 -1.84 7.80 -0.14
C GLY A 20 -1.85 6.62 -1.12
N ILE A 21 -2.32 6.83 -2.35
CA ILE A 21 -2.30 5.79 -3.40
C ILE A 21 -0.88 5.37 -3.77
N ARG A 22 0.06 6.32 -3.89
CA ARG A 22 1.48 5.97 -4.15
C ARG A 22 2.06 5.13 -3.01
N PHE A 23 1.81 5.52 -1.76
CA PHE A 23 2.22 4.74 -0.60
C PHE A 23 1.65 3.32 -0.62
N PHE A 24 0.40 3.17 -1.04
CA PHE A 24 -0.25 1.87 -1.18
C PHE A 24 0.42 0.99 -2.24
N LEU A 25 0.74 1.57 -3.41
CA LEU A 25 1.48 0.90 -4.48
C LEU A 25 2.89 0.48 -4.06
N TYR A 26 3.63 1.38 -3.42
CA TYR A 26 4.96 1.07 -2.91
C TYR A 26 4.92 -0.01 -1.83
N SER A 27 3.91 0.02 -0.95
CA SER A 27 3.70 -1.04 0.02
C SER A 27 3.58 -2.38 -0.69
N PHE A 28 2.73 -2.48 -1.72
CA PHE A 28 2.52 -3.73 -2.44
C PHE A 28 3.81 -4.29 -3.04
N ILE A 29 4.64 -3.44 -3.65
CA ILE A 29 5.94 -3.83 -4.22
C ILE A 29 6.89 -4.30 -3.11
N ILE A 30 6.99 -3.56 -2.01
CA ILE A 30 7.90 -3.88 -0.89
C ILE A 30 7.46 -5.16 -0.17
N GLY A 31 6.16 -5.34 0.07
CA GLY A 31 5.62 -6.51 0.76
C GLY A 31 5.79 -7.79 -0.04
N TYR A 32 5.20 -7.85 -1.24
CA TYR A 32 5.25 -9.06 -2.07
C TYR A 32 6.63 -9.28 -2.69
N GLY A 33 7.30 -8.21 -3.11
CA GLY A 33 8.68 -8.28 -3.61
C GLY A 33 9.67 -8.70 -2.50
N GLY A 34 9.48 -8.19 -1.28
CA GLY A 34 10.28 -8.57 -0.12
C GLY A 34 10.11 -10.03 0.27
N ILE A 35 8.87 -10.55 0.28
CA ILE A 35 8.60 -11.98 0.52
C ILE A 35 9.22 -12.84 -0.59
N ALA A 36 9.04 -12.47 -1.86
CA ALA A 36 9.61 -13.23 -2.98
C ALA A 36 11.14 -13.30 -2.90
N LEU A 37 11.80 -12.17 -2.61
CA LEU A 37 13.25 -12.10 -2.48
C LEU A 37 13.75 -12.91 -1.27
N ALA A 38 13.10 -12.78 -0.12
CA ALA A 38 13.44 -13.53 1.09
C ALA A 38 13.26 -15.05 0.90
N SER A 39 12.19 -15.46 0.20
CA SER A 39 11.92 -16.86 -0.09
C SER A 39 12.94 -17.44 -1.09
N PHE A 40 13.31 -16.66 -2.11
CA PHE A 40 14.36 -17.02 -3.05
C PHE A 40 15.72 -17.18 -2.36
N LEU A 41 16.09 -16.23 -1.49
CA LEU A 41 17.33 -16.28 -0.73
C LEU A 41 17.36 -17.44 0.27
N TYR A 42 16.21 -17.75 0.89
CA TYR A 42 16.07 -18.93 1.74
C TYR A 42 16.34 -20.22 0.95
N LEU A 43 15.71 -20.40 -0.21
CA LEU A 43 15.94 -21.58 -1.06
C LEU A 43 17.36 -21.67 -1.60
N TRP A 44 18.03 -20.53 -1.81
CA TRP A 44 19.41 -20.49 -2.33
C TRP A 44 20.45 -20.81 -1.26
N THR A 45 20.25 -20.33 -0.02
CA THR A 45 21.27 -20.42 1.04
C THR A 45 20.92 -21.40 2.16
N ASP A 46 19.73 -22.01 2.13
CA ASP A 46 19.15 -22.87 3.17
C ASP A 46 19.22 -22.25 4.58
N ASN A 47 19.25 -20.92 4.64
CA ASN A 47 19.47 -20.18 5.88
C ASN A 47 18.16 -19.58 6.40
N LYS A 48 17.71 -20.08 7.56
CA LYS A 48 16.49 -19.67 8.25
C LYS A 48 16.44 -18.20 8.63
N VAL A 49 17.58 -17.50 8.67
CA VAL A 49 17.63 -16.04 8.87
C VAL A 49 16.82 -15.29 7.81
N TRP A 50 16.77 -15.79 6.57
CA TRP A 50 16.00 -15.15 5.50
C TRP A 50 14.49 -15.22 5.73
N ILE A 51 13.99 -16.26 6.40
CA ILE A 51 12.57 -16.34 6.79
C ILE A 51 12.24 -15.25 7.81
N TRP A 52 13.12 -15.04 8.79
CA TRP A 52 12.97 -13.98 9.79
C TRP A 52 13.01 -12.59 9.15
N SER A 53 13.96 -12.34 8.24
CA SER A 53 14.00 -11.10 7.47
C SER A 53 12.74 -10.90 6.63
N GLY A 54 12.23 -11.94 5.97
CA GLY A 54 10.97 -11.89 5.21
C GLY A 54 9.77 -11.53 6.08
N SER A 55 9.67 -12.11 7.29
CA SER A 55 8.64 -11.76 8.27
C SER A 55 8.75 -10.30 8.73
N GLY A 56 9.97 -9.80 8.95
CA GLY A 56 10.21 -8.40 9.30
C GLY A 56 9.76 -7.43 8.21
N VAL A 57 10.09 -7.74 6.94
CA VAL A 57 9.66 -6.94 5.79
C VAL A 57 8.15 -6.98 5.62
N TYR A 58 7.51 -8.12 5.86
CA TYR A 58 6.06 -8.24 5.82
C TYR A 58 5.35 -7.45 6.94
N GLY A 59 5.92 -7.43 8.15
CA GLY A 59 5.42 -6.59 9.23
C GLY A 59 5.55 -5.09 8.91
N PHE A 60 6.69 -4.68 8.34
CA PHE A 60 6.90 -3.30 7.91
C PHE A 60 5.95 -2.88 6.77
N PHE A 61 5.65 -3.81 5.85
CA PHE A 61 4.64 -3.63 4.82
C PHE A 61 3.25 -3.29 5.40
N TRP A 62 2.83 -3.99 6.46
CA TRP A 62 1.55 -3.72 7.12
C TRP A 62 1.44 -2.31 7.70
N ILE A 63 2.54 -1.78 8.24
CA ILE A 63 2.59 -0.41 8.77
C ILE A 63 2.44 0.61 7.64
N LEU A 64 3.18 0.45 6.54
CA LEU A 64 3.09 1.32 5.36
C LEU A 64 1.69 1.28 4.73
N PHE A 65 1.10 0.09 4.66
CA PHE A 65 -0.26 -0.12 4.20
C PHE A 65 -1.28 0.64 5.07
N GLY A 66 -1.16 0.52 6.39
CA GLY A 66 -2.00 1.23 7.34
C GLY A 66 -1.91 2.75 7.19
N ILE A 67 -0.70 3.29 7.02
CA ILE A 67 -0.48 4.74 6.80
C ILE A 67 -1.14 5.20 5.50
N GLY A 68 -0.92 4.46 4.40
CA GLY A 68 -1.54 4.74 3.11
C GLY A 68 -3.07 4.70 3.17
N PHE A 69 -3.63 3.72 3.89
CA PHE A 69 -5.06 3.57 4.10
C PHE A 69 -5.64 4.71 4.93
N VAL A 70 -4.99 5.12 6.02
CA VAL A 70 -5.47 6.25 6.85
C VAL A 70 -5.45 7.55 6.06
N LEU A 71 -4.38 7.83 5.30
CA LEU A 71 -4.27 9.04 4.47
C LEU A 71 -5.34 9.07 3.37
N ALA A 72 -5.44 8.00 2.58
CA ALA A 72 -6.43 7.90 1.51
C ALA A 72 -7.86 7.86 2.06
N GLY A 73 -8.09 7.14 3.16
CA GLY A 73 -9.39 6.97 3.81
C GLY A 73 -9.92 8.25 4.44
N LYS A 74 -9.07 9.04 5.13
CA LYS A 74 -9.48 10.34 5.68
C LYS A 74 -9.96 11.29 4.59
N GLU A 75 -9.29 11.29 3.44
CA GLU A 75 -9.68 12.12 2.31
C GLU A 75 -10.89 11.61 1.56
N GLY A 76 -11.00 10.29 1.36
CA GLY A 76 -12.18 9.65 0.80
C GLY A 76 -13.43 9.94 1.65
N LEU A 77 -13.32 9.82 2.97
CA LEU A 77 -14.41 10.11 3.90
C LEU A 77 -14.81 11.60 3.86
N LYS A 78 -13.83 12.51 3.77
CA LYS A 78 -14.10 13.95 3.61
C LYS A 78 -14.84 14.26 2.31
N TYR A 79 -14.48 13.58 1.22
CA TYR A 79 -15.14 13.72 -0.08
C TYR A 79 -16.60 13.23 -0.02
N PHE A 80 -16.84 12.03 0.50
CA PHE A 80 -18.19 11.49 0.66
C PHE A 80 -19.07 12.35 1.56
N ARG A 81 -18.53 12.85 2.69
CA ARG A 81 -19.27 13.73 3.59
C ARG A 81 -19.65 15.06 2.93
N ARG A 82 -18.76 15.63 2.10
CA ARG A 82 -19.07 16.85 1.34
C ARG A 82 -20.17 16.61 0.30
N LYS A 83 -20.06 15.53 -0.47
CA LYS A 83 -21.05 15.17 -1.50
C LYS A 83 -22.45 14.91 -0.90
N LYS A 84 -22.52 14.34 0.30
CA LYS A 84 -23.77 14.14 1.04
C LYS A 84 -24.44 15.45 1.50
N ASN A 85 -23.66 16.50 1.74
CA ASN A 85 -24.18 17.81 2.17
C ASN A 85 -24.52 18.74 1.00
N GLU A 86 -24.15 18.38 -0.23
CA GLU A 86 -24.42 19.13 -1.47
C GLU A 86 -25.65 18.60 -2.24
N GLY A 87 -26.31 17.54 -1.73
CA GLY A 87 -27.57 17.00 -2.26
C GLY A 87 -28.65 17.02 -1.20
#